data_AF-A0A4P1RRM4-F1
#
_entry.id   AF-A0A4P1RRM4-F1
#
_cell.length_a   1.000
_cell.length_b   1.000
_cell.length_c   1.000
_cell.angle_alpha   90.00
_cell.angle_beta   90.00
_cell.angle_gamma   90.00
#
_symmetry.space_group_name_H-M   'P 1'
#
loop_
_entity.id
_entity.type
_entity.pdbx_description
1 polymer ?
#
loop_
_entity_poly.entity_id
_entity_poly.type
_entity_poly.pdbx_seq_one_letter_code
_entity_poly.pdbx_strand_id
1 'polypeptide(L)' 'MDLSTIFHDTMYVGFSASTGLLASSHYIMCWSFKMNGPTSTFDISSLPRLPGPKKNKLL' A
#
# COMPACT_ATOMS: atom_id res chain seq x y z
N MET A 1 -21.22 -8.01 -3.78
CA MET A 1 -21.38 -6.77 -4.56
C MET A 1 -21.02 -7.10 -5.99
N ASP A 2 -21.90 -6.81 -6.94
CA ASP A 2 -21.60 -6.98 -8.36
C ASP A 2 -20.92 -5.70 -8.87
N LEU A 3 -19.72 -5.85 -9.42
CA LEU A 3 -18.91 -4.75 -9.95
C LEU A 3 -18.95 -4.69 -11.48
N SER A 4 -19.61 -5.65 -12.14
CA SER A 4 -19.67 -5.78 -13.61
C SER A 4 -20.28 -4.56 -14.30
N THR A 5 -21.18 -3.85 -13.62
CA THR A 5 -21.85 -2.65 -14.13
C THR A 5 -21.02 -1.37 -13.98
N ILE A 6 -19.94 -1.43 -13.19
CA ILE A 6 -19.07 -0.29 -12.85
C ILE A 6 -17.70 -0.44 -13.51
N PHE A 7 -17.19 -1.67 -13.62
CA PHE A 7 -15.87 -1.95 -14.15
C PHE A 7 -15.88 -2.00 -15.67
N HIS A 8 -14.85 -1.40 -16.27
CA HIS A 8 -14.56 -1.56 -17.68
C HIS A 8 -13.75 -2.84 -17.92
N ASP A 9 -13.59 -3.22 -19.19
CA ASP A 9 -12.80 -4.39 -19.60
C ASP A 9 -11.36 -4.37 -19.07
N THR A 10 -10.81 -3.18 -18.86
CA THR A 10 -9.47 -2.99 -18.27
C THR A 10 -9.53 -1.93 -17.18
N MET A 11 -8.98 -2.28 -16.02
CA MET A 11 -8.98 -1.46 -14.82
C MET A 11 -7.59 -1.47 -14.18
N TYR A 12 -7.31 -0.47 -13.35
CA TYR A 12 -6.05 -0.36 -12.61
C TYR A 12 -6.30 -0.61 -11.12
N VAL A 13 -5.39 -1.33 -10.48
CA VAL A 13 -5.41 -1.60 -9.04
C VAL A 13 -4.16 -1.03 -8.40
N GLY A 14 -4.32 -0.45 -7.22
CA GLY A 14 -3.21 0.17 -6.51
C GLY A 14 -3.70 0.87 -5.26
N PHE A 15 -2.84 1.72 -4.73
CA PHE A 15 -3.08 2.46 -3.50
C PHE A 15 -3.18 3.95 -3.79
N SER A 16 -3.99 4.64 -3.00
CA SER A 16 -4.07 6.09 -2.98
C SER A 16 -4.08 6.56 -1.53
N ALA A 17 -3.39 7.67 -1.25
CA ALA A 17 -3.25 8.21 0.08
C ALA A 17 -3.28 9.74 0.06
N SER A 18 -3.72 10.34 1.16
CA SER A 18 -3.78 11.79 1.35
C SER A 18 -3.35 12.13 2.77
N THR A 19 -2.80 13.33 2.97
CA THR A 19 -2.33 13.81 4.28
C THR A 19 -3.30 14.82 4.91
N GLY A 20 -4.26 15.36 4.15
CA GLY A 20 -5.17 16.38 4.65
C GLY A 20 -4.42 17.60 5.21
N LEU A 21 -4.88 18.14 6.33
CA LEU A 21 -4.31 19.34 6.99
C LEU A 21 -2.98 19.09 7.71
N LEU A 22 -2.61 17.85 7.99
CA LEU A 22 -1.46 17.49 8.82
C LEU A 22 -0.45 16.67 8.02
N ALA A 23 0.82 16.67 8.45
CA ALA A 23 1.82 15.80 7.84
C ALA A 23 1.54 14.33 8.23
N SER A 24 1.50 13.44 7.24
CA SER A 24 1.41 11.99 7.45
C SER A 24 2.30 11.25 6.44
N SER A 25 2.71 10.04 6.78
CA SER A 25 3.49 9.14 5.91
C SER A 25 2.75 7.83 5.75
N HIS A 26 2.61 7.39 4.50
CA HIS A 26 1.88 6.18 4.13
C HIS A 26 2.86 5.18 3.53
N TYR A 27 3.07 4.05 4.22
CA TYR A 27 4.05 3.04 3.84
C TYR A 27 3.36 1.76 3.38
N ILE A 28 3.67 1.34 2.15
CA ILE A 28 3.28 0.02 1.63
C ILE A 28 4.54 -0.85 1.69
N MET A 29 4.65 -1.67 2.72
CA MET A 29 5.86 -2.48 2.95
C MET A 29 5.86 -3.76 2.10
N CYS A 30 4.68 -4.30 1.83
CA CYS A 30 4.47 -5.48 1.01
C CYS A 30 3.10 -5.39 0.33
N TRP A 31 3.02 -5.84 -0.93
CA TRP A 31 1.76 -6.04 -1.62
C TRP A 31 1.89 -7.17 -2.65
N SER A 32 0.90 -8.06 -2.69
CA SER A 32 0.75 -9.05 -3.76
C SER A 32 -0.69 -8.99 -4.26
N PHE A 33 -0.88 -9.07 -5.58
CA PHE A 33 -2.21 -9.06 -6.19
C PHE A 33 -2.25 -10.05 -7.35
N LYS A 34 -3.37 -10.77 -7.45
CA LYS A 34 -3.69 -11.64 -8.58
C LYS A 34 -5.20 -11.67 -8.75
N MET A 35 -5.65 -11.51 -9.99
CA MET A 35 -7.08 -11.47 -10.32
C MET A 35 -7.71 -12.87 -10.34
N ASN A 36 -6.99 -13.87 -10.86
CA ASN A 36 -7.48 -15.23 -11.05
C ASN A 36 -6.45 -16.27 -10.58
N GLY A 37 -6.47 -16.59 -9.28
CA GLY A 37 -5.67 -17.68 -8.68
C GLY A 37 -4.88 -17.27 -7.44
N PRO A 38 -4.06 -18.18 -6.87
CA PRO A 38 -3.32 -17.91 -5.64
C PRO A 38 -2.19 -16.91 -5.90
N THR A 39 -2.06 -15.93 -5.00
CA THR A 39 -0.95 -14.98 -4.98
C THR A 39 0.30 -15.64 -4.38
N SER A 40 1.48 -15.16 -4.75
CA SER A 40 2.72 -15.57 -4.08
C SER A 40 2.71 -15.10 -2.62
N THR A 41 2.99 -16.01 -1.69
CA THR A 41 3.21 -15.64 -0.29
C THR A 41 4.52 -14.87 -0.17
N PHE A 42 4.47 -13.70 0.47
CA PHE A 42 5.67 -12.91 0.76
C PHE A 42 6.19 -13.26 2.15
N ASP A 43 7.51 -13.33 2.32
CA ASP A 43 8.09 -13.47 3.66
C ASP A 43 7.99 -12.14 4.40
N ILE A 44 6.98 -12.03 5.28
CA ILE A 44 6.75 -10.84 6.10
C ILE A 44 7.96 -10.57 7.02
N SER A 45 8.69 -11.62 7.39
CA SER A 45 9.85 -11.55 8.28
C SER A 45 11.03 -10.82 7.65
N SER A 46 11.11 -10.78 6.32
CA SER A 46 12.18 -10.11 5.59
C SER A 46 11.90 -8.62 5.35
N LEU A 47 10.76 -8.09 5.83
CA LEU A 47 10.40 -6.70 5.56
C LEU A 47 11.27 -5.71 6.35
N PRO A 48 11.67 -4.59 5.73
CA PRO A 48 12.44 -3.56 6.41
C PRO A 48 11.59 -2.94 7.53
N ARG A 49 12.25 -2.49 8.60
CA ARG A 49 11.57 -1.72 9.64
C ARG A 49 11.10 -0.37 9.09
N LEU A 50 9.95 0.09 9.60
CA LEU A 50 9.47 1.43 9.28
C LEU A 50 10.52 2.48 9.66
N PRO A 51 10.71 3.52 8.83
CA PRO A 51 11.54 4.65 9.21
C PRO A 51 10.97 5.27 10.50
N GLY A 52 11.83 5.38 11.51
CA GLY A 52 11.46 6.01 12.77
C GLY A 52 11.21 7.51 12.60
N PRO A 53 10.54 8.15 13.58
CA PRO A 53 10.37 9.60 13.56
C PRO A 53 11.74 10.28 13.39
N LYS A 54 11.79 11.29 12.52
CA LYS A 54 13.01 12.11 12.35
C LYS A 54 13.37 12.66 13.73
N LYS A 55 14.53 12.25 14.26
CA LYS A 55 15.10 12.89 15.45
C LYS A 55 15.48 14.30 15.03
N ASN A 56 14.78 15.31 15.54
CA ASN A 56 15.27 16.68 15.45
C ASN A 56 16.64 16.68 16.12
N LYS A 57 17.72 16.98 15.37
CA LYS A 57 18.98 17.38 16.00
C LYS A 57 18.63 18.67 16.76
N LEU A 58 18.52 18.56 18.08
CA LEU A 58 18.65 19.72 18.95
C LEU A 58 20.04 20.27 18.66
N LEU A 59 20.08 21.36 17.90
CA LEU A 59 21.22 22.26 17.86
C LEU A 59 21.28 23.01 19.19
#